data_AF-A0A9D2IXU5-F1
#
_entry.id   AF-A0A9D2IXU5-F1
#
_cell.length_a   1.000
_cell.length_b   1.000
_cell.length_c   1.000
_cell.angle_alpha   90.00
_cell.angle_beta   90.00
_cell.angle_gamma   90.00
#
_symmetry.space_group_name_H-M   'P 1'
#
loop_
_entity.id
_entity.type
_entity.pdbx_description
1 polymer ?
#
loop_
_entity_poly.entity_id
_entity_poly.type
_entity_poly.pdbx_seq_one_letter_code
_entity_poly.pdbx_strand_id
1 'polypeptide(L)'
;MDSEMIHNSQQVFNDFTRFRMNQTRPASSGQTAVITHHQQNTKNDEFLKENKKEKLNLPVLLGSLVGTMLPIAVMIKKQGLKLPSDIKTKPVLEKAKDLYKTFNKIEFEEKELISMSLGGLLGGALAGAATDKENNPQNRKNRIKEFIFQALNVSIPTILTGALVRQVSKHATKYKIPLQIAAPIIGVGAGMPAAAAISNKINKTFVDPEDKGKKIHPKNYLVHADDAVSALVLAKVPIVDKLPIKAILPVIFTNCGYETGTAKD
;
A
#
# COMPACT_ATOMS: atom_id res chain seq x y z
N MET A 1 29.45 3.06 4.45
CA MET A 1 28.01 2.82 4.74
C MET A 1 27.83 1.33 4.79
N ASP A 2 27.62 0.81 5.99
CA ASP A 2 27.86 -0.59 6.33
C ASP A 2 26.95 -1.55 5.57
N SER A 3 27.56 -2.65 5.11
CA SER A 3 26.88 -3.75 4.42
C SER A 3 25.71 -4.32 5.23
N GLU A 4 25.72 -4.16 6.56
CA GLU A 4 24.63 -4.55 7.45
C GLU A 4 23.35 -3.73 7.25
N MET A 5 23.45 -2.42 7.00
CA MET A 5 22.26 -1.56 6.82
C MET A 5 21.49 -1.92 5.55
N ILE A 6 22.20 -2.31 4.49
CA ILE A 6 21.61 -2.72 3.21
C ILE A 6 20.98 -4.11 3.35
N HIS A 7 21.62 -5.01 4.09
CA HIS A 7 21.08 -6.33 4.37
C HIS A 7 19.79 -6.26 5.20
N ASN A 8 19.77 -5.42 6.24
CA ASN A 8 18.57 -5.17 7.05
C ASN A 8 17.42 -4.56 6.26
N SER A 9 17.71 -3.65 5.32
CA SER A 9 16.67 -3.01 4.50
C SER A 9 15.99 -4.00 3.54
N GLN A 10 16.77 -4.88 2.91
CA GLN A 10 16.25 -5.94 2.05
C GLN A 10 15.54 -7.04 2.87
N GLN A 11 16.04 -7.35 4.06
CA GLN A 11 15.41 -8.31 4.96
C GLN A 11 14.06 -7.79 5.45
N VAL A 12 13.98 -6.52 5.89
CA VAL A 12 12.71 -5.87 6.26
C VAL A 12 11.74 -5.82 5.08
N PHE A 13 12.21 -5.53 3.86
CA PHE A 13 11.36 -5.58 2.67
C PHE A 13 10.85 -7.00 2.36
N ASN A 14 11.72 -8.00 2.43
CA ASN A 14 11.37 -9.40 2.18
C ASN A 14 10.44 -9.96 3.26
N ASP A 15 10.66 -9.61 4.52
CA ASP A 15 9.85 -9.99 5.66
C ASP A 15 8.50 -9.30 5.63
N PHE A 16 8.45 -8.03 5.23
CA PHE A 16 7.22 -7.29 5.00
C PHE A 16 6.39 -7.90 3.87
N THR A 17 7.04 -8.24 2.75
CA THR A 17 6.37 -8.86 1.59
C THR A 17 5.88 -10.28 1.93
N ARG A 18 6.67 -11.06 2.67
CA ARG A 18 6.27 -12.41 3.18
C ARG A 18 5.14 -12.33 4.20
N PHE A 19 5.19 -11.36 5.11
CA PHE A 19 4.16 -11.15 6.11
C PHE A 19 2.81 -10.81 5.45
N ARG A 20 2.81 -9.92 4.45
CA ARG A 20 1.60 -9.60 3.69
C ARG A 20 1.07 -10.80 2.89
N MET A 21 1.96 -11.56 2.24
CA MET A 21 1.58 -12.79 1.51
C MET A 21 1.05 -13.92 2.39
N ASN A 22 1.46 -14.00 3.66
CA ASN A 22 0.94 -15.01 4.59
C ASN A 22 -0.42 -14.62 5.20
N GLN A 23 -0.84 -13.36 5.13
CA GLN A 23 -2.12 -12.88 5.67
C GLN A 23 -3.31 -12.93 4.69
N THR A 24 -3.07 -13.22 3.41
CA THR A 24 -4.12 -13.52 2.42
C THR A 24 -4.57 -14.98 2.44
N ARG A 25 -3.98 -15.83 3.30
CA ARG A 25 -4.42 -17.21 3.50
C ARG A 25 -5.64 -17.22 4.43
N PRO A 26 -6.77 -17.87 4.06
CA PRO A 26 -7.84 -18.09 5.02
C PRO A 26 -7.30 -18.93 6.20
N ALA A 27 -7.61 -18.49 7.42
CA ALA A 27 -7.22 -19.21 8.62
C ALA A 27 -7.90 -20.58 8.64
N SER A 28 -7.13 -21.66 8.43
CA SER A 28 -7.61 -23.01 8.72
C SER A 28 -7.81 -23.13 10.22
N SER A 29 -9.08 -23.21 10.64
CA SER A 29 -9.49 -23.51 12.00
C SER A 29 -8.88 -24.85 12.43
N GLY A 30 -8.15 -24.83 13.54
CA GLY A 30 -7.67 -26.05 14.17
C GLY A 30 -8.85 -26.86 14.68
N GLN A 31 -9.02 -28.08 14.13
CA GLN A 31 -9.70 -29.16 14.82
C GLN A 31 -8.83 -30.41 14.78
N THR A 32 -8.72 -31.00 15.96
CA THR A 32 -7.90 -32.15 16.34
C THR A 32 -8.25 -33.41 15.56
N ALA A 33 -7.24 -34.25 15.38
CA ALA A 33 -7.17 -35.44 14.55
C ALA A 33 -8.29 -36.50 14.74
N VAL A 34 -8.76 -37.05 13.61
CA VAL A 34 -9.01 -38.50 13.42
C VAL A 34 -8.60 -38.86 11.99
N ILE A 35 -7.72 -39.86 11.87
CA ILE A 35 -7.11 -40.33 10.61
C ILE A 35 -8.09 -41.28 9.90
N THR A 36 -8.34 -41.08 8.60
CA THR A 36 -8.79 -42.17 7.71
C THR A 36 -8.15 -41.99 6.33
N HIS A 37 -7.39 -43.00 5.90
CA HIS A 37 -6.47 -43.03 4.76
C HIS A 37 -7.10 -42.86 3.36
N HIS A 38 -8.41 -42.59 3.24
CA HIS A 38 -9.08 -42.42 1.95
C HIS A 38 -9.27 -40.95 1.51
N GLN A 39 -9.04 -39.97 2.40
CA GLN A 39 -9.15 -38.52 2.10
C GLN A 39 -7.87 -37.86 1.56
N GLN A 40 -6.76 -38.58 1.47
CA GLN A 40 -5.48 -37.98 1.03
C GLN A 40 -5.44 -37.70 -0.48
N ASN A 41 -6.19 -38.43 -1.30
CA ASN A 41 -6.15 -38.23 -2.75
C ASN A 41 -6.94 -37.00 -3.20
N THR A 42 -8.09 -36.70 -2.57
CA THR A 42 -8.90 -35.50 -2.85
C THR A 42 -8.29 -34.20 -2.31
N LYS A 43 -7.62 -34.25 -1.15
CA LYS A 43 -6.93 -33.07 -0.60
C LYS A 43 -5.71 -32.66 -1.43
N ASN A 44 -5.02 -33.61 -2.06
CA ASN A 44 -3.89 -33.28 -2.95
C ASN A 44 -4.37 -32.59 -4.24
N ASP A 45 -5.52 -32.98 -4.80
CA ASP A 45 -6.10 -32.33 -5.98
C ASP A 45 -6.68 -30.93 -5.66
N GLU A 46 -7.22 -30.71 -4.46
CA GLU A 46 -7.61 -29.37 -3.98
C GLU A 46 -6.39 -28.49 -3.66
N PHE A 47 -5.35 -29.04 -3.03
CA PHE A 47 -4.11 -28.30 -2.71
C PHE A 47 -3.30 -27.91 -3.96
N LEU A 48 -3.39 -28.72 -5.02
CA LEU A 48 -2.81 -28.41 -6.33
C LEU A 48 -3.66 -27.38 -7.11
N LYS A 49 -4.99 -27.34 -6.91
CA LYS A 49 -5.85 -26.27 -7.44
C LYS A 49 -5.67 -24.94 -6.70
N GLU A 50 -5.41 -24.98 -5.39
CA GLU A 50 -5.20 -23.80 -4.53
C GLU A 50 -3.80 -23.17 -4.72
N ASN A 51 -2.84 -23.90 -5.29
CA ASN A 51 -1.51 -23.40 -5.69
C ASN A 51 -1.43 -22.99 -7.18
N LYS A 52 -2.56 -22.61 -7.81
CA LYS A 52 -2.47 -21.83 -9.05
C LYS A 52 -1.90 -20.46 -8.67
N LYS A 53 -0.58 -20.28 -8.82
CA LYS A 53 0.04 -18.94 -8.79
C LYS A 53 -0.80 -18.04 -9.70
N GLU A 54 -1.52 -17.11 -9.10
CA GLU A 54 -2.31 -16.14 -9.84
C GLU A 54 -1.37 -15.49 -10.85
N LYS A 55 -1.69 -15.62 -12.14
CA LYS A 55 -0.77 -15.14 -13.18
C LYS A 55 -0.63 -13.63 -13.01
N LEU A 56 0.60 -13.17 -12.80
CA LEU A 56 0.93 -11.75 -12.69
C LEU A 56 0.26 -10.96 -13.82
N ASN A 57 -0.63 -10.04 -13.48
CA ASN A 57 -1.26 -9.17 -14.45
C ASN A 57 -0.31 -8.01 -14.78
N LEU A 58 0.62 -8.28 -15.72
CA LEU A 58 1.68 -7.34 -16.10
C LEU A 58 1.14 -5.96 -16.54
N PRO A 59 0.07 -5.85 -17.36
CA PRO A 59 -0.53 -4.55 -17.68
C PRO A 59 -1.00 -3.77 -16.45
N VAL A 60 -1.66 -4.42 -15.49
CA VAL A 60 -2.13 -3.79 -14.25
C VAL A 60 -0.95 -3.31 -13.40
N LEU A 61 0.08 -4.14 -13.27
CA LEU A 61 1.30 -3.77 -12.54
C LEU A 61 1.96 -2.54 -13.17
N LEU A 62 2.12 -2.53 -14.49
CA LEU A 62 2.71 -1.40 -15.21
C LEU A 62 1.85 -0.14 -15.12
N GLY A 63 0.52 -0.28 -15.24
CA GLY A 63 -0.42 0.83 -15.05
C GLY A 63 -0.31 1.44 -13.66
N SER A 64 -0.26 0.59 -12.63
CA SER A 64 -0.10 1.02 -11.24
C SER A 64 1.25 1.71 -11.02
N LEU A 65 2.34 1.13 -11.54
CA LEU A 65 3.67 1.69 -11.43
C LEU A 65 3.76 3.06 -12.11
N VAL A 66 3.26 3.18 -13.35
CA VAL A 66 3.22 4.45 -14.08
C VAL A 66 2.38 5.49 -13.33
N GLY A 67 1.21 5.06 -12.83
CA GLY A 67 0.31 5.89 -12.02
C GLY A 67 0.97 6.41 -10.75
N THR A 68 1.77 5.59 -10.04
CA THR A 68 2.52 5.98 -8.85
C THR A 68 3.72 6.87 -9.19
N MET A 69 4.45 6.56 -10.27
CA MET A 69 5.68 7.26 -10.65
C MET A 69 5.41 8.65 -11.26
N LEU A 70 4.24 8.88 -11.87
CA LEU A 70 3.93 10.16 -12.49
C LEU A 70 3.86 11.32 -11.48
N PRO A 71 3.13 11.22 -10.35
CA PRO A 71 3.20 12.19 -9.26
C PRO A 71 4.61 12.40 -8.72
N ILE A 72 5.39 11.33 -8.54
CA ILE A 72 6.79 11.40 -8.06
C ILE A 72 7.65 12.22 -9.04
N ALA A 73 7.51 11.98 -10.34
CA ALA A 73 8.25 12.75 -11.35
C ALA A 73 7.90 14.25 -11.29
N VAL A 74 6.62 14.58 -11.06
CA VAL A 74 6.19 15.97 -10.84
C VAL A 74 6.80 16.54 -9.55
N MET A 75 6.85 15.78 -8.45
CA MET A 75 7.45 16.22 -7.17
C MET A 75 8.94 16.48 -7.31
N ILE A 76 9.68 15.55 -7.93
CA ILE A 76 11.11 15.70 -8.19
C ILE A 76 11.38 17.02 -8.93
N LYS A 77 10.61 17.29 -10.00
CA LYS A 77 10.73 18.54 -10.76
C LYS A 77 10.38 19.77 -9.92
N LYS A 78 9.30 19.71 -9.14
CA LYS A 78 8.86 20.83 -8.26
C LYS A 78 9.86 21.14 -7.16
N GLN A 79 10.52 20.13 -6.62
CA GLN A 79 11.52 20.27 -5.53
C GLN A 79 12.93 20.55 -6.07
N GLY A 80 13.10 20.76 -7.38
CA GLY A 80 14.41 21.00 -7.99
C GLY A 80 15.37 19.81 -7.92
N LEU A 81 14.86 18.62 -7.60
CA LEU A 81 15.62 17.38 -7.58
C LEU A 81 15.86 16.91 -9.02
N LYS A 82 17.01 16.28 -9.26
CA LYS A 82 17.35 15.70 -10.56
C LYS A 82 17.14 14.20 -10.53
N LEU A 83 16.43 13.69 -11.54
CA LEU A 83 16.49 12.27 -11.85
C LEU A 83 17.89 11.94 -12.35
N PRO A 84 18.44 10.77 -12.00
CA PRO A 84 19.73 10.34 -12.53
C PRO A 84 19.61 10.18 -14.06
N SER A 85 20.32 11.03 -14.82
CA SER A 85 20.27 11.09 -16.28
C SER A 85 20.76 9.80 -16.96
N ASP A 86 21.58 9.03 -16.24
CA ASP A 86 22.33 7.88 -16.75
C ASP A 86 21.65 6.54 -16.44
N ILE A 87 20.37 6.57 -16.05
CA ILE A 87 19.58 5.36 -15.72
C ILE A 87 19.56 4.36 -16.88
N LYS A 88 19.78 4.78 -18.12
CA LYS A 88 19.71 3.87 -19.28
C LYS A 88 20.92 2.94 -19.39
N THR A 89 22.12 3.37 -18.96
CA THR A 89 23.39 2.67 -19.24
C THR A 89 23.96 1.91 -18.04
N LYS A 90 23.51 2.19 -16.81
CA LYS A 90 24.04 1.55 -15.60
C LYS A 90 23.51 0.13 -15.36
N PRO A 91 24.17 -0.70 -14.53
CA PRO A 91 23.59 -1.94 -14.01
C PRO A 91 22.35 -1.69 -13.14
N VAL A 92 21.41 -2.65 -13.10
CA VAL A 92 20.14 -2.54 -12.34
C VAL A 92 20.34 -2.15 -10.88
N LEU A 93 21.36 -2.71 -10.22
CA LEU A 93 21.65 -2.41 -8.82
C LEU A 93 22.08 -0.95 -8.61
N GLU A 94 22.84 -0.37 -9.54
CA GLU A 94 23.23 1.03 -9.46
C GLU A 94 22.06 1.97 -9.77
N LYS A 95 21.20 1.61 -10.73
CA LYS A 95 19.94 2.33 -10.98
C LYS A 95 19.08 2.37 -9.72
N ALA A 96 18.93 1.24 -9.04
CA ALA A 96 18.16 1.13 -7.81
C ALA A 96 18.77 2.00 -6.70
N LYS A 97 20.10 2.02 -6.56
CA LYS A 97 20.80 2.88 -5.59
C LYS A 97 20.63 4.37 -5.89
N ASP A 98 20.72 4.77 -7.16
CA ASP A 98 20.56 6.17 -7.55
C ASP A 98 19.11 6.64 -7.39
N LEU A 99 18.14 5.81 -7.77
CA LEU A 99 16.72 6.07 -7.52
C LEU A 99 16.41 6.12 -6.02
N TYR A 100 16.97 5.20 -5.23
CA TYR A 100 16.86 5.22 -3.78
C TYR A 100 17.35 6.56 -3.19
N LYS A 101 18.53 7.03 -3.62
CA LYS A 101 19.08 8.32 -3.17
C LYS A 101 18.18 9.49 -3.57
N THR A 102 17.61 9.47 -4.78
CA THR A 102 16.69 10.53 -5.23
C THR A 102 15.39 10.49 -4.43
N PHE A 103 14.78 9.32 -4.24
CA PHE A 103 13.52 9.17 -3.52
C PHE A 103 13.65 9.51 -2.03
N ASN A 104 14.79 9.18 -1.40
CA ASN A 104 14.99 9.52 0.02
C ASN A 104 15.13 11.03 0.27
N LYS A 105 15.42 11.81 -0.79
CA LYS A 105 15.48 13.28 -0.74
C LYS A 105 14.13 13.95 -1.00
N ILE A 106 13.12 13.22 -1.44
CA ILE A 106 11.80 13.79 -1.68
C ILE A 106 11.17 14.13 -0.34
N GLU A 107 10.73 15.37 -0.19
CA GLU A 107 9.89 15.76 0.92
C GLU A 107 8.43 15.45 0.57
N PHE A 108 7.81 14.62 1.39
CA PHE A 108 6.41 14.25 1.23
C PHE A 108 5.57 15.01 2.25
N GLU A 109 4.56 15.74 1.79
CA GLU A 109 3.46 16.23 2.62
C GLU A 109 2.18 15.46 2.31
N GLU A 110 1.05 15.85 2.90
CA GLU A 110 -0.19 15.08 2.78
C GLU A 110 -0.63 14.97 1.31
N LYS A 111 -0.49 16.06 0.55
CA LYS A 111 -0.91 16.12 -0.85
C LYS A 111 -0.06 15.23 -1.74
N GLU A 112 1.25 15.17 -1.50
CA GLU A 112 2.15 14.32 -2.25
C GLU A 112 1.84 12.83 -2.01
N LEU A 113 1.66 12.43 -0.76
CA LEU A 113 1.31 11.05 -0.41
C LEU A 113 -0.02 10.63 -1.03
N ILE A 114 -1.04 11.47 -0.90
CA ILE A 114 -2.37 11.21 -1.49
C ILE A 114 -2.27 11.15 -3.01
N SER A 115 -1.58 12.09 -3.65
CA SER A 115 -1.44 12.11 -5.11
C SER A 115 -0.72 10.87 -5.63
N MET A 116 0.34 10.44 -4.96
CA MET A 116 1.11 9.24 -5.32
C MET A 116 0.27 7.98 -5.18
N SER A 117 -0.46 7.84 -4.06
CA SER A 117 -1.34 6.71 -3.84
C SER A 117 -2.48 6.69 -4.86
N LEU A 118 -3.25 7.77 -4.98
CA LEU A 118 -4.36 7.87 -5.92
C LEU A 118 -3.91 7.65 -7.37
N GLY A 119 -2.72 8.15 -7.73
CA GLY A 119 -2.12 7.89 -9.04
C GLY A 119 -1.93 6.40 -9.29
N GLY A 120 -1.36 5.66 -8.33
CA GLY A 120 -1.20 4.20 -8.41
C GLY A 120 -2.53 3.47 -8.52
N LEU A 121 -3.50 3.83 -7.65
CA LEU A 121 -4.85 3.26 -7.65
C LEU A 121 -5.57 3.47 -8.99
N LEU A 122 -5.54 4.69 -9.53
CA LEU A 122 -6.13 5.01 -10.84
C LEU A 122 -5.41 4.29 -11.98
N GLY A 123 -4.08 4.28 -11.97
CA GLY A 123 -3.28 3.59 -12.97
C GLY A 123 -3.58 2.09 -13.03
N GLY A 124 -3.66 1.45 -11.88
CA GLY A 124 -4.04 0.04 -11.74
C GLY A 124 -5.48 -0.22 -12.16
N ALA A 125 -6.44 0.59 -11.69
CA ALA A 125 -7.85 0.47 -12.05
C ALA A 125 -8.08 0.61 -13.57
N LEU A 126 -7.46 1.61 -14.21
CA LEU A 126 -7.59 1.86 -15.64
C LEU A 126 -6.95 0.75 -16.47
N ALA A 127 -5.75 0.29 -16.10
CA ALA A 127 -5.11 -0.83 -16.78
C ALA A 127 -5.89 -2.14 -16.58
N GLY A 128 -6.48 -2.34 -15.40
CA GLY A 128 -7.35 -3.47 -15.10
C GLY A 128 -8.61 -3.46 -15.95
N ALA A 129 -9.25 -2.30 -16.08
CA ALA A 129 -10.40 -2.12 -16.97
C ALA A 129 -10.03 -2.33 -18.45
N ALA A 130 -8.90 -1.80 -18.91
CA ALA A 130 -8.45 -1.93 -20.30
C ALA A 130 -8.08 -3.37 -20.70
N THR A 131 -7.75 -4.22 -19.73
CA THR A 131 -7.35 -5.62 -19.96
C THR A 131 -8.43 -6.63 -19.57
N ASP A 132 -9.59 -6.16 -19.13
CA ASP A 132 -10.74 -6.99 -18.79
C ASP A 132 -11.48 -7.45 -20.04
N LYS A 133 -10.97 -8.50 -20.70
CA LYS A 133 -11.52 -9.03 -21.95
C LYS A 133 -12.98 -9.48 -21.85
N GLU A 134 -13.42 -9.86 -20.65
CA GLU A 134 -14.78 -10.34 -20.40
C GLU A 134 -15.78 -9.18 -20.29
N ASN A 135 -15.32 -7.93 -20.12
CA ASN A 135 -16.16 -6.75 -19.89
C ASN A 135 -17.25 -7.00 -18.84
N ASN A 136 -16.95 -7.82 -17.83
CA ASN A 136 -17.91 -8.25 -16.84
C ASN A 136 -18.30 -7.03 -15.95
N PRO A 137 -19.59 -6.64 -15.91
CA PRO A 137 -20.04 -5.54 -15.07
C PRO A 137 -19.70 -5.72 -13.59
N GLN A 138 -19.62 -6.97 -13.11
CA GLN A 138 -19.27 -7.30 -11.74
C GLN A 138 -17.79 -7.01 -11.44
N ASN A 139 -16.88 -7.41 -12.34
CA ASN A 139 -15.45 -7.08 -12.23
C ASN A 139 -15.25 -5.57 -12.17
N ARG A 140 -16.00 -4.80 -12.97
CA ARG A 140 -15.96 -3.34 -12.94
C ARG A 140 -16.44 -2.78 -11.60
N LYS A 141 -17.56 -3.29 -11.06
CA LYS A 141 -18.05 -2.88 -9.73
C LYS A 141 -17.02 -3.17 -8.65
N ASN A 142 -16.43 -4.36 -8.66
CA ASN A 142 -15.42 -4.77 -7.68
C ASN A 142 -14.17 -3.87 -7.72
N ARG A 143 -13.67 -3.53 -8.92
CA ARG A 143 -12.59 -2.55 -9.07
C ARG A 143 -12.95 -1.17 -8.53
N ILE A 144 -14.17 -0.69 -8.79
CA ILE A 144 -14.63 0.61 -8.27
C ILE A 144 -14.75 0.58 -6.74
N LYS A 145 -15.30 -0.49 -6.16
CA LYS A 145 -15.38 -0.68 -4.71
C LYS A 145 -13.99 -0.68 -4.06
N GLU A 146 -13.06 -1.42 -4.67
CA GLU A 146 -11.68 -1.51 -4.21
C GLU A 146 -10.99 -0.16 -4.28
N PHE A 147 -11.14 0.54 -5.41
CA PHE A 147 -10.62 1.88 -5.60
C PHE A 147 -11.13 2.84 -4.52
N ILE A 148 -12.44 2.88 -4.26
CA ILE A 148 -13.04 3.76 -3.23
C ILE A 148 -12.52 3.41 -1.85
N PHE A 149 -12.45 2.12 -1.53
CA PHE A 149 -11.95 1.64 -0.24
C PHE A 149 -10.49 2.05 -0.02
N GLN A 150 -9.60 1.75 -0.97
CA GLN A 150 -8.18 2.09 -0.86
C GLN A 150 -7.94 3.60 -0.90
N ALA A 151 -8.66 4.34 -1.76
CA ALA A 151 -8.55 5.80 -1.85
C ALA A 151 -8.94 6.49 -0.55
N LEU A 152 -9.97 6.01 0.15
CA LEU A 152 -10.37 6.57 1.43
C LEU A 152 -9.46 6.10 2.58
N ASN A 153 -9.01 4.85 2.56
CA ASN A 153 -8.09 4.33 3.56
C ASN A 153 -6.73 5.01 3.53
N VAL A 154 -6.25 5.48 2.36
CA VAL A 154 -5.06 6.32 2.35
C VAL A 154 -5.38 7.76 2.72
N SER A 155 -6.45 8.34 2.15
CA SER A 155 -6.66 9.79 2.23
C SER A 155 -7.10 10.26 3.63
N ILE A 156 -8.03 9.56 4.27
CA ILE A 156 -8.59 10.00 5.56
C ILE A 156 -7.56 9.89 6.69
N PRO A 157 -6.86 8.75 6.91
CA PRO A 157 -5.72 8.67 7.82
C PRO A 157 -4.62 9.68 7.55
N THR A 158 -4.26 9.90 6.29
CA THR A 158 -3.19 10.85 5.91
C THR A 158 -3.56 12.29 6.27
N ILE A 159 -4.78 12.72 5.92
CA ILE A 159 -5.29 14.06 6.26
C ILE A 159 -5.36 14.26 7.78
N LEU A 160 -5.91 13.28 8.50
CA LEU A 160 -6.05 13.35 9.95
C LEU A 160 -4.68 13.39 10.64
N THR A 161 -3.76 12.53 10.22
CA THR A 161 -2.38 12.51 10.72
C THR A 161 -1.69 13.85 10.46
N GLY A 162 -1.73 14.37 9.23
CA GLY A 162 -1.12 15.64 8.89
C GLY A 162 -1.70 16.81 9.69
N ALA A 163 -3.02 16.83 9.89
CA ALA A 163 -3.68 17.83 10.73
C ALA A 163 -3.21 17.76 12.19
N LEU A 164 -3.12 16.56 12.78
CA LEU A 164 -2.63 16.37 14.14
C LEU A 164 -1.16 16.75 14.29
N VAL A 165 -0.28 16.30 13.38
CA VAL A 165 1.14 16.66 13.39
C VAL A 165 1.34 18.17 13.25
N ARG A 166 0.59 18.83 12.37
CA ARG A 166 0.62 20.29 12.22
C ARG A 166 0.16 20.99 13.49
N GLN A 167 -0.88 20.49 14.15
CA GLN A 167 -1.38 21.06 15.40
C GLN A 167 -0.36 20.93 16.54
N VAL A 168 0.29 19.76 16.66
CA VAL A 168 1.38 19.53 17.61
C VAL A 168 2.56 20.45 17.31
N SER A 169 2.94 20.59 16.05
CA SER A 169 4.12 21.36 15.64
C SER A 169 3.99 22.88 15.87
N LYS A 170 2.75 23.41 15.88
CA LYS A 170 2.46 24.81 16.22
C LYS A 170 2.67 25.15 17.69
N HIS A 171 2.61 24.17 18.59
CA HIS A 171 2.74 24.39 20.03
C HIS A 171 4.13 23.98 20.48
N ALA A 172 4.94 24.94 20.93
CA ALA A 172 6.26 24.68 21.49
C ALA A 172 6.13 24.06 22.88
N THR A 173 6.07 22.73 22.94
CA THR A 173 5.95 21.98 24.20
C THR A 173 7.18 21.10 24.41
N LYS A 174 7.49 20.84 25.69
CA LYS A 174 8.51 19.86 26.12
C LYS A 174 8.25 18.44 25.55
N TYR A 175 7.01 18.17 25.13
CA TYR A 175 6.56 16.87 24.62
C TYR A 175 6.38 16.84 23.09
N LYS A 176 6.96 17.79 22.35
CA LYS A 176 6.80 17.90 20.89
C LYS A 176 7.13 16.59 20.15
N ILE A 177 8.27 15.96 20.44
CA ILE A 177 8.69 14.73 19.76
C ILE A 177 7.77 13.54 20.11
N PRO A 178 7.47 13.24 21.39
CA PRO A 178 6.47 12.22 21.73
C PRO A 178 5.10 12.44 21.06
N LEU A 179 4.62 13.69 21.03
CA LEU A 179 3.33 14.03 20.42
C LEU A 179 3.35 13.94 18.89
N GLN A 180 4.49 14.25 18.24
CA GLN A 180 4.68 14.05 16.79
C GLN A 180 4.72 12.56 16.41
N ILE A 181 5.10 11.67 17.33
CA ILE A 181 5.03 10.21 17.13
C ILE A 181 3.62 9.69 17.44
N ALA A 182 2.96 10.21 18.48
CA ALA A 182 1.61 9.82 18.85
C ALA A 182 0.55 10.26 17.83
N ALA A 183 0.71 11.43 17.22
CA ALA A 183 -0.22 11.98 16.23
C ALA A 183 -0.48 11.04 15.02
N PRO A 184 0.56 10.46 14.37
CA PRO A 184 0.42 9.37 13.40
C PRO A 184 -0.38 8.17 13.90
N ILE A 185 -0.09 7.70 15.12
CA ILE A 185 -0.77 6.53 15.70
C ILE A 185 -2.26 6.82 15.89
N ILE A 186 -2.59 8.01 16.41
CA ILE A 186 -3.96 8.45 16.61
C ILE A 186 -4.65 8.70 15.26
N GLY A 187 -3.97 9.33 14.32
CA GLY A 187 -4.50 9.67 13.00
C GLY A 187 -4.84 8.43 12.17
N VAL A 188 -3.96 7.44 12.15
CA VAL A 188 -4.22 6.13 11.52
C VAL A 188 -5.26 5.34 12.31
N GLY A 189 -5.12 5.32 13.64
CA GLY A 189 -6.03 4.64 14.57
C GLY A 189 -7.49 5.08 14.41
N ALA A 190 -7.75 6.38 14.36
CA ALA A 190 -9.10 6.91 14.17
C ALA A 190 -9.51 7.02 12.70
N GLY A 191 -8.55 7.27 11.80
CA GLY A 191 -8.81 7.51 10.39
C GLY A 191 -9.24 6.25 9.63
N MET A 192 -8.65 5.08 9.92
CA MET A 192 -8.97 3.86 9.18
C MET A 192 -10.41 3.37 9.43
N PRO A 193 -10.93 3.29 10.67
CA PRO A 193 -12.33 2.91 10.90
C PRO A 193 -13.30 3.89 10.25
N ALA A 194 -12.98 5.18 10.29
CA ALA A 194 -13.76 6.21 9.60
C ALA A 194 -13.74 6.01 8.08
N ALA A 195 -12.58 5.75 7.49
CA ALA A 195 -12.42 5.47 6.07
C ALA A 195 -13.20 4.23 5.62
N ALA A 196 -13.15 3.13 6.37
CA ALA A 196 -13.96 1.94 6.10
C ALA A 196 -15.46 2.21 6.22
N ALA A 197 -15.90 2.95 7.25
CA ALA A 197 -17.31 3.27 7.41
C ALA A 197 -17.82 4.13 6.23
N ILE A 198 -17.05 5.15 5.83
CA ILE A 198 -17.39 6.04 4.71
C ILE A 198 -17.37 5.27 3.38
N SER A 199 -16.31 4.50 3.11
CA SER A 199 -16.20 3.72 1.87
C SER A 199 -17.31 2.68 1.74
N ASN A 200 -17.63 1.94 2.81
CA ASN A 200 -18.74 1.00 2.82
C ASN A 200 -20.08 1.69 2.56
N LYS A 201 -20.30 2.89 3.13
CA LYS A 201 -21.50 3.68 2.88
C LYS A 201 -21.58 4.12 1.41
N ILE A 202 -20.49 4.63 0.85
CA ILE A 202 -20.44 5.05 -0.56
C ILE A 202 -20.66 3.84 -1.48
N ASN A 203 -20.00 2.72 -1.23
CA ASN A 203 -20.14 1.51 -2.04
C ASN A 203 -21.57 1.00 -2.03
N LYS A 204 -22.21 0.90 -0.87
CA LYS A 204 -23.63 0.51 -0.75
C LYS A 204 -24.58 1.46 -1.46
N THR A 205 -24.34 2.77 -1.36
CA THR A 205 -25.26 3.75 -1.95
C THR A 205 -25.10 3.90 -3.46
N PHE A 206 -23.87 3.85 -3.98
CA PHE A 206 -23.58 4.29 -5.35
C PHE A 206 -23.03 3.21 -6.28
N VAL A 207 -22.53 2.09 -5.75
CA VAL A 207 -21.84 1.06 -6.56
C VAL A 207 -22.61 -0.26 -6.55
N ASP A 208 -22.95 -0.74 -5.36
CA ASP A 208 -23.63 -2.01 -5.16
C ASP A 208 -24.36 -2.05 -3.80
N PRO A 209 -25.70 -1.93 -3.80
CA PRO A 209 -26.52 -1.99 -2.58
C PRO A 209 -26.38 -3.29 -1.77
N GLU A 210 -25.99 -4.39 -2.42
CA GLU A 210 -25.81 -5.69 -1.77
C GLU A 210 -24.40 -5.88 -1.18
N ASP A 211 -23.55 -4.85 -1.27
CA ASP A 211 -22.19 -4.92 -0.77
C ASP A 211 -22.16 -5.23 0.73
N LYS A 212 -21.56 -6.35 1.11
CA LYS A 212 -21.43 -6.75 2.52
C LYS A 212 -20.51 -5.81 3.31
N GLY A 213 -19.74 -4.98 2.60
CA GLY A 213 -18.79 -4.02 3.15
C GLY A 213 -17.54 -4.70 3.69
N LYS A 214 -16.43 -3.97 3.68
CA LYS A 214 -15.17 -4.45 4.26
C LYS A 214 -15.15 -4.15 5.76
N LYS A 215 -14.94 -5.19 6.56
CA LYS A 215 -14.72 -5.07 8.01
C LYS A 215 -13.23 -4.92 8.27
N ILE A 216 -12.82 -3.82 8.91
CA ILE A 216 -11.47 -3.69 9.43
C ILE A 216 -11.39 -4.52 10.72
N HIS A 217 -10.63 -5.61 10.68
CA HIS A 217 -10.27 -6.30 11.92
C HIS A 217 -9.08 -5.58 12.56
N PRO A 218 -9.07 -5.35 13.88
CA PRO A 218 -7.95 -4.71 14.58
C PRO A 218 -6.62 -5.44 14.36
N LYS A 219 -6.66 -6.77 14.17
CA LYS A 219 -5.49 -7.60 13.86
C LYS A 219 -4.91 -7.34 12.45
N ASN A 220 -5.70 -6.72 11.57
CA ASN A 220 -5.29 -6.32 10.22
C ASN A 220 -4.70 -4.90 10.19
N TYR A 221 -4.54 -4.19 11.31
CA TYR A 221 -3.84 -2.90 11.33
C TYR A 221 -2.40 -3.00 10.81
N LEU A 222 -1.75 -4.16 11.03
CA LEU A 222 -0.43 -4.49 10.49
C LEU A 222 -0.45 -4.73 8.96
N VAL A 223 -1.61 -5.00 8.37
CA VAL A 223 -1.80 -5.20 6.91
C VAL A 223 -1.86 -3.84 6.19
N HIS A 224 -2.24 -2.76 6.90
CA HIS A 224 -2.24 -1.37 6.44
C HIS A 224 -0.91 -0.66 6.76
N ALA A 225 0.19 -1.38 6.58
CA ALA A 225 1.51 -0.81 6.78
C ALA A 225 1.82 0.33 5.81
N ASP A 226 1.10 0.44 4.69
CA ASP A 226 1.12 1.61 3.81
C ASP A 226 0.68 2.89 4.51
N ASP A 227 -0.39 2.83 5.31
CA ASP A 227 -0.89 3.95 6.11
C ASP A 227 0.05 4.28 7.27
N ALA A 228 0.62 3.27 7.93
CA ALA A 228 1.60 3.46 9.01
C ALA A 228 2.93 4.06 8.50
N VAL A 229 3.43 3.58 7.34
CA VAL A 229 4.62 4.11 6.67
C VAL A 229 4.38 5.55 6.23
N SER A 230 3.22 5.85 5.64
CA SER A 230 2.84 7.22 5.24
C SER A 230 2.74 8.15 6.46
N ALA A 231 2.13 7.68 7.54
CA ALA A 231 1.99 8.44 8.78
C ALA A 231 3.34 8.69 9.47
N LEU A 232 4.28 7.74 9.41
CA LEU A 232 5.65 7.92 9.87
C LEU A 232 6.39 8.99 9.05
N VAL A 233 6.25 8.98 7.71
CA VAL A 233 6.82 10.02 6.85
C VAL A 233 6.28 11.41 7.21
N LEU A 234 4.97 11.53 7.52
CA LEU A 234 4.37 12.79 7.95
C LEU A 234 4.80 13.27 9.33
N ALA A 235 5.25 12.37 10.21
CA ALA A 235 5.68 12.72 11.57
C ALA A 235 6.86 13.70 11.60
N LYS A 236 7.64 13.80 10.50
CA LYS A 236 8.83 14.65 10.35
C LYS A 236 9.78 14.56 11.56
N VAL A 237 9.89 13.37 12.17
CA VAL A 237 10.80 13.12 13.29
C VAL A 237 12.19 12.71 12.78
N PRO A 238 13.29 13.16 13.40
CA PRO A 238 14.65 12.92 12.89
C PRO A 238 15.05 11.45 12.73
N ILE A 239 14.36 10.55 13.44
CA ILE A 239 14.57 9.10 13.35
C ILE A 239 14.02 8.54 12.04
N VAL A 240 12.94 9.11 11.49
CA VAL A 240 12.31 8.66 10.25
C VAL A 240 13.16 9.01 9.02
N ASP A 241 13.88 10.13 9.03
CA ASP A 241 14.78 10.51 7.93
C ASP A 241 15.99 9.56 7.78
N LYS A 242 16.28 8.77 8.81
CA LYS A 242 17.32 7.73 8.78
C LYS A 242 16.81 6.39 8.23
N LEU A 243 15.50 6.21 8.10
CA LEU A 243 14.91 4.98 7.59
C LEU A 243 14.63 5.11 6.09
N PRO A 244 14.75 4.02 5.31
CA PRO A 244 14.51 4.01 3.85
C PRO A 244 13.03 4.17 3.45
N ILE A 245 12.17 4.66 4.35
CA ILE A 245 10.71 4.65 4.24
C ILE A 245 10.24 5.40 2.98
N LYS A 246 10.85 6.56 2.70
CA LYS A 246 10.54 7.40 1.53
C LYS A 246 10.79 6.68 0.19
N ALA A 247 11.80 5.81 0.14
CA ALA A 247 12.14 5.06 -1.06
C ALA A 247 11.28 3.80 -1.26
N ILE A 248 10.60 3.32 -0.21
CA ILE A 248 9.73 2.13 -0.25
C ILE A 248 8.28 2.51 -0.57
N LEU A 249 7.84 3.74 -0.27
CA LEU A 249 6.50 4.25 -0.58
C LEU A 249 6.03 3.99 -2.03
N PRO A 250 6.85 4.20 -3.08
CA PRO A 250 6.42 3.95 -4.45
C PRO A 250 6.09 2.47 -4.70
N VAL A 251 6.80 1.55 -4.04
CA VAL A 251 6.56 0.11 -4.18
C VAL A 251 5.25 -0.27 -3.53
N ILE A 252 5.00 0.27 -2.33
CA ILE A 252 3.76 0.06 -1.58
C ILE A 252 2.55 0.52 -2.40
N PHE A 253 2.55 1.75 -2.89
CA PHE A 253 1.41 2.30 -3.64
C PHE A 253 1.24 1.69 -5.03
N THR A 254 2.32 1.21 -5.64
CA THR A 254 2.23 0.38 -6.85
C THR A 254 1.49 -0.92 -6.55
N ASN A 255 1.74 -1.55 -5.39
CA ASN A 255 1.05 -2.78 -5.00
C ASN A 255 -0.44 -2.53 -4.69
N CYS A 256 -0.77 -1.43 -4.01
CA CYS A 256 -2.16 -1.04 -3.77
C CYS A 256 -2.90 -0.80 -5.11
N GLY A 257 -2.25 -0.12 -6.06
CA GLY A 257 -2.75 -0.01 -7.43
C GLY A 257 -2.97 -1.37 -8.11
N TYR A 258 -2.03 -2.29 -7.93
CA TYR A 258 -2.13 -3.63 -8.51
C TYR A 258 -3.36 -4.38 -7.96
N GLU A 259 -3.53 -4.41 -6.63
CA GLU A 259 -4.69 -5.01 -5.96
C GLU A 259 -6.01 -4.38 -6.46
N THR A 260 -6.04 -3.05 -6.63
CA THR A 260 -7.21 -2.35 -7.18
C THR A 260 -7.52 -2.78 -8.61
N GLY A 261 -6.50 -2.92 -9.46
CA GLY A 261 -6.67 -3.30 -10.86
C GLY A 261 -6.99 -4.78 -11.08
N THR A 262 -6.54 -5.65 -10.16
CA THR A 262 -6.82 -7.10 -10.20
C THR A 262 -8.06 -7.51 -9.42
N ALA A 263 -8.72 -6.58 -8.72
CA ALA A 263 -9.96 -6.85 -8.00
C ALA A 263 -11.02 -7.49 -8.93
N LYS A 264 -11.23 -8.78 -8.72
CA LYS A 264 -12.18 -9.68 -9.38
C LYS A 264 -12.72 -10.62 -8.29
N ASP A 265 -13.90 -11.19 -8.51
CA ASP A 265 -14.43 -12.21 -7.59
C ASP A 265 -13.59 -13.50 -7.64
#